data_AF-A0A2E2JZQ7-F1
#
_entry.id   AF-A0A2E2JZQ7-F1
#
_cell.length_a   1.000
_cell.length_b   1.000
_cell.length_c   1.000
_cell.angle_alpha   90.00
_cell.angle_beta   90.00
_cell.angle_gamma   90.00
#
_symmetry.space_group_name_H-M   'P 1'
#
loop_
_entity.id
_entity.type
_entity.pdbx_description
1 polymer ?
#
loop_
_entity_poly.entity_id
_entity_poly.type
_entity_poly.pdbx_seq_one_letter_code
_entity_poly.pdbx_strand_id
1 'polypeptide(L)'
;MNKNRLRITGRRLILGAVAAIFLIWCLEPTAWLFYELYHLTGVGPVYYGYSVFRAGGYFFGEWPYHVPASVLAGLLVALPWWQALKSIFRRAE
;
A
#
# COMPACT_ATOMS: atom_id res chain seq x y z
N MET A 1 3.05 29.83 20.85
CA MET A 1 1.99 29.17 20.07
C MET A 1 2.60 28.00 19.27
N ASN A 2 2.44 26.76 19.75
CA ASN A 2 3.20 25.59 19.31
C ASN A 2 2.68 25.09 17.95
N LYS A 3 3.43 25.29 16.85
CA LYS A 3 3.06 24.93 15.46
C LYS A 3 3.21 23.41 15.20
N ASN A 4 2.62 22.54 16.02
CA ASN A 4 2.50 21.11 15.71
C ASN A 4 1.16 20.81 15.01
N ARG A 5 0.83 21.54 13.94
CA ARG A 5 -0.29 21.13 13.08
C ARG A 5 0.16 19.91 12.27
N LEU A 6 -0.55 18.81 12.41
CA LEU A 6 -0.50 17.65 11.53
C LEU A 6 -0.66 18.16 10.08
N ARG A 7 0.45 18.44 9.39
CA ARG A 7 0.40 18.85 7.98
C ARG A 7 0.20 17.59 7.17
N ILE A 8 -1.06 17.17 7.06
CA ILE A 8 -1.49 16.27 6.00
C ILE A 8 -1.25 17.04 4.71
N THR A 9 -0.13 16.73 4.05
CA THR A 9 0.25 17.35 2.79
C THR A 9 -0.54 16.65 1.70
N GLY A 10 -1.04 17.37 0.69
CA GLY A 10 -1.79 16.75 -0.42
C GLY A 10 -1.06 15.55 -1.05
N ARG A 11 0.27 15.60 -1.10
CA ARG A 11 1.13 14.47 -1.52
C ARG A 11 0.89 13.17 -0.73
N ARG A 12 0.70 13.25 0.59
CA ARG A 12 0.45 12.06 1.44
C ARG A 12 -0.94 11.48 1.20
N LEU A 13 -1.95 12.34 1.00
CA LEU A 13 -3.29 11.89 0.61
C LEU A 13 -3.25 11.19 -0.75
N ILE A 14 -2.53 11.75 -1.72
CA ILE A 14 -2.35 11.13 -3.03
C ILE A 14 -1.66 9.77 -2.88
N LEU A 15 -0.57 9.68 -2.13
CA LEU A 15 0.13 8.41 -1.90
C LEU A 15 -0.76 7.37 -1.22
N GLY A 16 -1.56 7.77 -0.23
CA GLY A 16 -2.53 6.87 0.40
C GLY A 16 -3.64 6.41 -0.55
N ALA A 17 -4.17 7.31 -1.36
CA ALA A 17 -5.16 6.98 -2.38
C ALA A 17 -4.59 6.02 -3.44
N VAL A 18 -3.37 6.29 -3.93
CA VAL A 18 -2.66 5.42 -4.87
C VAL A 18 -2.42 4.04 -4.25
N ALA A 19 -1.98 3.98 -2.99
CA ALA A 19 -1.77 2.70 -2.30
C ALA A 19 -3.07 1.89 -2.16
N ALA A 20 -4.18 2.54 -1.78
CA ALA A 20 -5.48 1.87 -1.68
C ALA A 20 -5.95 1.34 -3.04
N ILE A 21 -5.90 2.18 -4.09
CA ILE A 21 -6.30 1.80 -5.45
C ILE A 21 -5.42 0.65 -5.97
N PHE A 22 -4.11 0.71 -5.70
CA PHE A 22 -3.16 -0.32 -6.10
C PHE A 22 -3.52 -1.69 -5.52
N LEU A 23 -3.84 -1.73 -4.22
CA LEU A 23 -4.21 -2.98 -3.54
C LEU A 23 -5.57 -3.53 -4.00
N ILE A 24 -6.52 -2.66 -4.36
CA ILE A 24 -7.85 -3.11 -4.81
C ILE A 24 -7.80 -3.64 -6.24
N TRP A 25 -7.12 -2.96 -7.16
CA TRP A 25 -7.29 -3.21 -8.61
C TRP A 25 -6.03 -3.61 -9.34
N CYS A 26 -4.85 -3.36 -8.78
CA CYS A 26 -3.61 -3.35 -9.56
C CYS A 26 -2.68 -4.54 -9.27
N LEU A 27 -2.96 -5.36 -8.24
CA LEU A 27 -2.18 -6.56 -7.93
C LEU A 27 -2.12 -7.54 -9.11
N GLU A 28 -3.26 -7.84 -9.73
CA GLU A 28 -3.34 -8.82 -10.81
C GLU A 28 -2.80 -8.28 -12.16
N PRO A 29 -3.09 -7.03 -12.57
CA PRO A 29 -2.38 -6.40 -13.68
C PRO A 29 -0.85 -6.36 -13.49
N THR A 30 -0.40 -6.13 -12.26
CA THR A 30 1.04 -6.15 -11.95
C THR A 30 1.61 -7.55 -12.13
N ALA A 31 0.90 -8.60 -11.70
CA ALA A 31 1.33 -9.97 -11.96
C ALA A 31 1.50 -10.22 -13.46
N TRP A 32 0.53 -9.81 -14.28
CA TRP A 32 0.61 -9.97 -15.73
C TRP A 32 1.83 -9.27 -16.34
N LEU A 33 2.16 -8.04 -15.90
CA LEU A 33 3.39 -7.36 -16.35
C LEU A 33 4.67 -8.11 -15.98
N PHE A 34 4.75 -8.68 -14.77
CA PHE A 34 5.90 -9.50 -14.37
C PHE A 34 5.98 -10.80 -15.21
N TYR A 35 4.84 -11.38 -15.57
CA TYR A 35 4.80 -12.54 -16.45
C TYR A 35 5.38 -12.24 -17.82
N GLU A 36 4.98 -11.12 -18.44
CA GLU A 36 5.53 -10.67 -19.73
C GLU A 36 7.01 -10.35 -19.61
N LEU A 37 7.41 -9.62 -18.57
CA LEU A 37 8.81 -9.28 -18.34
C LEU A 37 9.68 -10.52 -18.16
N TYR A 38 9.17 -11.55 -17.48
CA TYR A 38 9.86 -12.83 -17.36
C TYR A 38 10.02 -13.51 -18.72
N HIS A 39 8.98 -13.51 -19.57
CA HIS A 39 9.06 -14.09 -20.91
C HIS A 39 10.08 -13.37 -21.80
N LEU A 40 10.25 -12.06 -21.62
CA LEU A 40 11.22 -11.26 -22.38
C LEU A 40 12.65 -11.40 -21.86
N THR A 41 12.84 -11.56 -20.55
CA THR A 41 14.17 -11.50 -19.93
C THR A 41 14.73 -12.87 -19.52
N GLY A 42 13.87 -13.86 -19.28
CA GLY A 42 14.24 -15.16 -18.71
C GLY A 42 14.76 -15.09 -17.27
N VAL A 43 14.64 -13.96 -16.58
CA VAL A 43 15.25 -13.73 -15.27
C VAL A 43 14.39 -14.38 -14.18
N GLY A 44 14.91 -15.44 -13.54
CA GLY A 44 14.22 -16.17 -12.47
C GLY A 44 13.60 -15.31 -11.36
N PRO A 45 14.31 -14.31 -10.79
CA PRO A 45 13.75 -13.34 -9.84
C PRO A 45 12.43 -12.67 -10.28
N VAL A 46 12.26 -12.40 -11.58
CA VAL A 46 11.04 -11.77 -12.12
C VAL A 46 9.85 -12.73 -12.02
N TYR A 47 10.07 -14.02 -12.21
CA TYR A 47 9.04 -15.04 -12.05
C TYR A 47 8.54 -15.18 -10.60
N TYR A 48 9.43 -14.99 -9.62
CA TYR A 48 9.01 -14.91 -8.22
C TYR A 48 8.12 -13.69 -7.97
N GLY A 49 8.44 -12.54 -8.58
CA GLY A 49 7.58 -11.36 -8.57
C GLY A 49 6.19 -11.66 -9.11
N TYR A 50 6.11 -12.25 -10.32
CA TYR A 50 4.85 -12.72 -10.90
C TYR A 50 4.06 -13.61 -9.92
N SER A 51 4.72 -14.61 -9.33
CA SER A 51 4.07 -15.59 -8.45
C SER A 51 3.48 -14.93 -7.20
N VAL A 52 4.22 -13.99 -6.59
CA VAL A 52 3.76 -13.25 -5.41
C VAL A 52 2.57 -12.36 -5.74
N PHE A 53 2.61 -11.60 -6.83
CA PHE A 53 1.49 -10.73 -7.22
C PHE A 53 0.28 -11.52 -7.70
N ARG A 54 0.48 -12.66 -8.35
CA ARG A 54 -0.60 -13.57 -8.78
C ARG A 54 -1.32 -14.18 -7.59
N ALA A 55 -0.56 -14.76 -6.66
CA ALA A 55 -1.12 -15.34 -5.43
C ALA A 55 -1.76 -14.25 -4.56
N GLY A 56 -1.06 -13.11 -4.40
CA GLY A 56 -1.55 -11.95 -3.69
C GLY A 56 -2.87 -11.45 -4.28
N GLY A 57 -2.94 -11.20 -5.58
CA GLY A 57 -4.16 -10.75 -6.26
C GLY A 57 -5.33 -11.72 -6.09
N TYR A 58 -5.09 -13.03 -6.24
CA TYR A 58 -6.12 -14.05 -6.08
C TYR A 58 -6.64 -14.13 -4.65
N PHE A 59 -5.77 -14.43 -3.67
CA PHE A 59 -6.19 -14.63 -2.28
C PHE A 59 -6.66 -13.34 -1.61
N PHE A 60 -6.01 -12.21 -1.92
CA PHE A 60 -6.44 -10.93 -1.40
C PHE A 60 -7.74 -10.48 -2.05
N GLY A 61 -7.92 -10.64 -3.36
CA GLY A 61 -9.15 -10.25 -4.06
C GLY A 61 -10.37 -11.07 -3.63
N GLU A 62 -10.20 -12.37 -3.38
CA GLU A 62 -11.28 -13.25 -2.89
C GLU A 62 -11.69 -12.94 -1.44
N TRP A 63 -10.82 -12.29 -0.67
CA TRP A 63 -11.10 -11.97 0.73
C TRP A 63 -12.21 -10.90 0.85
N PRO A 64 -13.31 -11.15 1.59
CA PRO A 64 -14.42 -10.20 1.68
C PRO A 64 -14.05 -8.81 2.23
N TYR A 65 -12.96 -8.72 3.00
CA TYR A 65 -12.51 -7.49 3.63
C TYR A 65 -11.36 -6.81 2.88
N HIS A 66 -11.04 -7.21 1.64
CA HIS A 66 -9.93 -6.64 0.90
C HIS A 66 -10.11 -5.14 0.61
N VAL A 67 -11.33 -4.69 0.30
CA VAL A 67 -11.63 -3.27 0.10
C VAL A 67 -11.41 -2.46 1.38
N PRO A 68 -12.04 -2.79 2.54
CA PRO A 68 -11.80 -2.03 3.76
C PRO A 68 -10.34 -2.13 4.24
N ALA A 69 -9.67 -3.27 4.07
CA ALA A 69 -8.25 -3.41 4.39
C ALA A 69 -7.36 -2.52 3.51
N SER A 70 -7.66 -2.41 2.21
CA SER A 70 -6.92 -1.54 1.28
C SER A 70 -7.11 -0.06 1.60
N VAL A 71 -8.34 0.34 1.95
CA VAL A 71 -8.64 1.70 2.42
C VAL A 71 -7.87 1.99 3.71
N LEU A 72 -7.88 1.06 4.67
CA LEU A 72 -7.13 1.20 5.91
C LEU A 72 -5.62 1.35 5.64
N ALA A 73 -5.05 0.54 4.76
CA ALA A 73 -3.65 0.66 4.34
C ALA A 73 -3.37 2.03 3.72
N GLY A 74 -4.25 2.53 2.85
CA GLY A 74 -4.15 3.88 2.29
C GLY A 74 -4.20 4.97 3.36
N LEU A 75 -5.07 4.84 4.37
CA LEU A 75 -5.14 5.78 5.49
C LEU A 75 -3.87 5.76 6.34
N LEU A 76 -3.30 4.58 6.60
CA LEU A 76 -2.04 4.43 7.33
C LEU A 76 -0.87 5.10 6.58
N VAL A 77 -0.87 5.06 5.25
CA VAL A 77 0.12 5.77 4.42
C VAL A 77 -0.12 7.28 4.43
N ALA A 78 -1.38 7.72 4.38
CA ALA A 78 -1.74 9.14 4.31
C ALA A 78 -1.51 9.89 5.63
N LEU A 79 -1.73 9.22 6.76
CA LEU A 79 -1.67 9.83 8.09
C LEU A 79 -0.25 9.79 8.67
N PRO A 80 0.25 10.89 9.27
CA PRO A 80 1.53 10.90 9.96
C PRO A 80 1.42 10.24 11.34
N TRP A 81 1.19 8.94 11.36
CA TRP A 81 1.00 8.13 12.57
C TRP A 81 2.17 8.26 13.56
N TRP A 82 3.39 8.49 13.07
CA TRP A 82 4.56 8.84 13.89
C TRP A 82 4.39 10.11 14.72
N GLN A 83 3.70 11.14 14.21
CA GLN A 83 3.43 12.36 14.96
C GLN A 83 2.34 12.14 16.01
N ALA A 84 1.33 11.33 15.68
CA ALA A 84 0.28 10.92 16.61
C ALA A 84 0.87 10.10 17.78
N LEU A 85 1.69 9.09 17.50
CA LEU A 85 2.37 8.29 18.53
C LEU A 85 3.26 9.15 19.45
N LYS A 86 4.07 10.05 18.87
CA LYS A 86 4.89 10.99 19.65
C LYS A 86 4.08 11.96 20.53
N SER A 87 2.81 12.19 20.21
CA SER A 87 1.94 13.04 21.02
C SER A 87 1.27 12.29 22.17
N ILE A 88 0.98 11.00 21.96
CA ILE A 88 0.44 10.11 22.99
C ILE A 88 1.51 9.84 24.05
N PHE A 89 2.72 9.51 23.62
CA PHE A 89 3.82 9.18 24.54
C PHE A 89 4.25 10.38 25.40
N ARG A 90 4.25 11.60 24.84
CA ARG A 90 4.54 12.84 25.58
C ARG A 90 3.46 13.27 26.60
N ARG A 91 2.28 12.65 26.59
CA ARG A 91 1.23 12.90 27.60
C ARG A 91 1.29 11.92 28.76
N ALA A 92 2.14 10.90 28.67
CA ALA A 92 2.33 9.88 29.69
C ALA A 92 3.53 10.15 30.61
N GLU A 93 4.32 11.18 30.31
CA GLU A 93 5.37 11.78 31.15
C GLU A 93 4.81 13.00 31.88
#